data_AF-A0AA97B531-F1
#
_entry.id   AF-A0AA97B531-F1
#
_cell.length_a   1.000
_cell.length_b   1.000
_cell.length_c   1.000
_cell.angle_alpha   90.00
_cell.angle_beta   90.00
_cell.angle_gamma   90.00
#
_symmetry.space_group_name_H-M   'P 1'
#
loop_
_entity.id
_entity.type
_entity.pdbx_description
1 polymer ?
#
loop_
_entity_poly.entity_id
_entity_poly.type
_entity_poly.pdbx_seq_one_letter_code
_entity_poly.pdbx_strand_id
1 'polypeptide(L)'
;MKIHEVPCGEKTTLEVRAVGARDFGKPVARLAEARLQFPEGLDQVLLQVGNQAWSVEGTDSRSEGLLAKLAERNLPRLCWVAHVLPKLGDTQRLMLQVHEFPQSYTWPGDMDLGVDDKLLQDIRKKRPQLDSVQRVVPWLAERVLLATREPGSERVFLSGGTQPQAGLLGAFRLYGHGLNVDVARGPDERLRITRVVEQRQPERSDERRPVLMVEGRWRFCDMTLAGEFRGTARTQLDQLVERADSYLHLWKEYNALERKSIERRAQAFGTLRYTRCEQKPNGLWRFHLPEGEGAEEKLRQLQELEEVDLEAKVAHFSEPRNEVSPEQGALAKPQQRKRRERVFAGTFVGFQSHQRVLDIRPRFEEGVKPPEKGVLSIDKSGDDKRLERREEAQRLIASAQNPMPQLGLLIEGESVPERRRRQEKVLTPAVLEIFGGNPTEKQRRALEIALNTPDIALIQGPPGTGKTKVITALQVRLAELDDMDIISGQTLLTSYQHDAVENAASRTRVFGLPAIKVGRRRGQSEADAMDGFEKWRRERVDAVRAALARVSERPVSEVLRRCATVPRPMWGRLARRARRCPCCARCPSWR
;
A
#
# COMPACT_ATOMS: atom_id res chain seq x y z
N MET A 1 19.11 15.20 -11.43
CA MET A 1 20.13 15.80 -10.54
C MET A 1 20.73 16.98 -11.28
N LYS A 2 21.13 18.04 -10.57
CA LYS A 2 21.82 19.20 -11.17
C LYS A 2 23.34 19.02 -11.10
N ILE A 3 24.08 19.68 -11.98
CA ILE A 3 25.54 19.52 -12.06
C ILE A 3 26.26 19.86 -10.73
N HIS A 4 25.78 20.88 -10.01
CA HIS A 4 26.37 21.29 -8.72
C HIS A 4 25.99 20.37 -7.54
N GLU A 5 25.10 19.40 -7.76
CA GLU A 5 24.66 18.43 -6.76
C GLU A 5 25.47 17.13 -6.81
N VAL A 6 26.37 16.98 -7.80
CA VAL A 6 27.20 15.79 -8.02
C VAL A 6 28.10 15.55 -6.80
N PRO A 7 27.97 14.41 -6.10
CA PRO A 7 28.67 14.19 -4.84
C PRO A 7 30.13 13.74 -5.00
N CYS A 8 30.50 13.22 -6.18
CA CYS A 8 31.73 12.47 -6.47
C CYS A 8 32.66 13.21 -7.45
N GLY A 9 33.89 12.70 -7.60
CA GLY A 9 34.98 13.30 -8.39
C GLY A 9 36.02 14.02 -7.52
N GLU A 10 37.26 14.12 -8.01
CA GLU A 10 38.32 14.93 -7.38
C GLU A 10 37.99 16.41 -7.58
N LYS A 11 37.84 17.15 -6.48
CA LYS A 11 37.25 18.49 -6.49
C LYS A 11 38.34 19.55 -6.52
N THR A 12 38.33 20.37 -7.56
CA THR A 12 39.20 21.54 -7.70
C THR A 12 38.34 22.79 -7.87
N THR A 13 38.70 23.85 -7.15
CA THR A 13 38.09 25.17 -7.32
C THR A 13 39.16 26.13 -7.80
N LEU A 14 38.87 26.88 -8.86
CA LEU A 14 39.80 27.83 -9.46
C LEU A 14 39.06 29.07 -9.95
N GLU A 15 39.74 30.21 -9.94
CA GLU A 15 39.17 31.49 -10.36
C GLU A 15 39.81 31.93 -11.68
N VAL A 16 38.96 32.25 -12.66
CA VAL A 16 39.39 32.66 -14.00
C VAL A 16 38.88 34.03 -14.38
N ARG A 17 39.62 34.71 -15.26
CA ARG A 17 39.22 35.93 -15.95
C ARG A 17 39.37 35.78 -17.46
N ALA A 18 38.68 36.61 -18.23
CA ALA A 18 38.81 36.64 -19.68
C ALA A 18 40.17 37.22 -20.09
N VAL A 19 40.84 36.59 -21.05
CA VAL A 19 42.11 37.07 -21.60
C VAL A 19 41.85 38.30 -22.48
N GLY A 20 42.60 39.38 -22.25
CA GLY A 20 42.52 40.59 -23.07
C GLY A 20 41.24 41.43 -22.92
N ALA A 21 40.34 41.07 -21.99
CA ALA A 21 39.11 41.80 -21.71
C ALA A 21 38.96 42.08 -20.20
N ARG A 22 38.27 43.16 -19.84
CA ARG A 22 37.98 43.50 -18.44
C ARG A 22 36.87 42.64 -17.82
N ASP A 23 36.01 42.09 -18.67
CA ASP A 23 34.85 41.28 -18.31
C ASP A 23 34.56 40.25 -19.41
N PHE A 24 33.59 39.38 -19.14
CA PHE A 24 33.12 38.35 -20.06
C PHE A 24 32.14 38.91 -21.12
N GLY A 25 31.86 40.21 -21.15
CA GLY A 25 31.00 40.92 -22.11
C GLY A 25 29.51 40.55 -22.10
N LYS A 26 29.15 39.40 -21.53
CA LYS A 26 27.78 38.89 -21.38
C LYS A 26 27.58 38.31 -19.98
N PRO A 27 26.37 38.40 -19.42
CA PRO A 27 26.10 37.85 -18.10
C PRO A 27 26.20 36.32 -18.13
N VAL A 28 27.02 35.78 -17.23
CA VAL A 28 27.19 34.34 -17.05
C VAL A 28 26.32 33.89 -15.87
N ALA A 29 25.48 32.88 -16.08
CA ALA A 29 24.60 32.39 -15.02
C ALA A 29 25.37 31.56 -13.97
N ARG A 30 25.08 31.80 -12.70
CA ARG A 30 25.56 30.95 -11.60
C ARG A 30 24.97 29.53 -11.73
N LEU A 31 25.77 28.53 -11.39
CA LEU A 31 25.46 27.09 -11.48
C LEU A 31 25.27 26.57 -12.92
N ALA A 32 25.63 27.37 -13.93
CA ALA A 32 25.63 26.93 -15.31
C ALA A 32 26.78 25.95 -15.56
N GLU A 33 26.48 24.88 -16.31
CA GLU A 33 27.50 23.93 -16.78
C GLU A 33 28.47 24.63 -17.73
N ALA A 34 29.76 24.44 -17.45
CA ALA A 34 30.89 25.00 -18.17
C ALA A 34 31.79 23.87 -18.70
N ARG A 35 32.55 24.15 -19.76
CA ARG A 35 33.58 23.25 -20.28
C ARG A 35 34.89 24.00 -20.41
N LEU A 36 35.96 23.42 -19.85
CA LEU A 36 37.32 23.86 -20.06
C LEU A 36 37.93 23.00 -21.18
N GLN A 37 38.28 23.66 -22.28
CA GLN A 37 38.93 23.06 -23.44
C GLN A 37 40.38 23.56 -23.51
N PHE A 38 41.28 22.63 -23.80
CA PHE A 38 42.71 22.88 -23.92
C PHE A 38 43.12 22.50 -25.35
N PRO A 39 42.87 23.37 -26.34
CA PRO A 39 43.17 23.10 -27.74
C PRO A 39 44.68 22.87 -27.95
N GLU A 40 45.03 21.82 -28.70
CA GLU A 40 46.43 21.50 -29.00
C GLU A 40 47.08 22.62 -29.81
N GLY A 41 48.28 23.05 -29.39
CA GLY A 41 49.07 24.07 -30.09
C GLY A 41 48.72 25.53 -29.78
N LEU A 42 47.71 25.79 -28.93
CA LEU A 42 47.43 27.13 -28.40
C LEU A 42 47.73 27.15 -26.91
N ASP A 43 48.52 28.13 -26.46
CA ASP A 43 48.78 28.37 -25.02
C ASP A 43 47.62 29.11 -24.34
N GLN A 44 46.39 28.78 -24.74
CA GLN A 44 45.16 29.45 -24.31
C GLN A 44 44.12 28.42 -23.87
N VAL A 45 43.54 28.64 -22.70
CA VAL A 45 42.44 27.83 -22.18
C VAL A 45 41.12 28.43 -22.64
N LEU A 46 40.26 27.62 -23.25
CA LEU A 46 38.92 28.05 -23.67
C LEU A 46 37.87 27.61 -22.64
N LEU A 47 37.15 28.58 -22.08
CA LEU A 47 35.97 28.33 -21.25
C LEU A 47 34.71 28.48 -22.09
N GLN A 48 33.90 27.42 -22.18
CA GLN A 48 32.61 27.43 -22.84
C GLN A 48 31.47 27.35 -21.81
N VAL A 49 30.53 28.30 -21.83
CA VAL A 49 29.30 28.27 -21.03
C VAL A 49 28.10 28.50 -21.95
N GLY A 50 27.18 27.54 -22.01
CA GLY A 50 26.12 27.53 -23.03
C GLY A 50 26.71 27.59 -24.45
N ASN A 51 26.32 28.61 -25.22
CA ASN A 51 26.79 28.87 -26.59
C ASN A 51 27.91 29.94 -26.65
N GLN A 52 28.42 30.38 -25.50
CA GLN A 52 29.45 31.40 -25.40
C GLN A 52 30.79 30.74 -25.05
N ALA A 53 31.87 31.25 -25.62
CA ALA A 53 33.22 30.77 -25.38
C ALA A 53 34.18 31.95 -25.21
N TRP A 54 35.10 31.84 -24.26
CA TRP A 54 36.10 32.87 -23.96
C TRP A 54 37.46 32.21 -23.77
N SER A 55 38.51 32.89 -24.22
CA SER A 55 39.87 32.60 -23.77
C SER A 55 40.01 33.07 -22.33
N VAL A 56 40.49 32.22 -21.44
CA VAL A 56 40.56 32.46 -19.99
C VAL A 56 41.94 32.14 -19.43
N GLU A 57 42.30 32.87 -18.38
CA GLU A 57 43.51 32.66 -17.58
C GLU A 57 43.16 32.70 -16.08
N GLY A 58 44.03 32.12 -15.25
CA GLY A 58 43.92 32.16 -13.81
C GLY A 58 44.08 33.58 -13.27
N THR A 59 43.28 33.93 -12.26
CA THR A 59 43.41 35.26 -11.63
C THR A 59 44.65 35.41 -10.75
N ASP A 60 45.23 34.28 -10.32
CA ASP A 60 46.44 34.19 -9.51
C ASP A 60 47.31 33.00 -9.95
N SER A 61 48.58 32.96 -9.51
CA SER A 61 49.52 31.88 -9.86
C SER A 61 49.03 30.50 -9.42
N ARG A 62 48.17 30.43 -8.40
CA ARG A 62 47.56 29.18 -7.94
C ARG A 62 46.54 28.67 -8.95
N SER A 63 45.61 29.52 -9.39
CA SER A 63 44.57 29.17 -10.35
C SER A 63 45.18 28.87 -11.72
N GLU A 64 46.21 29.61 -12.11
CA GLU A 64 47.01 29.34 -13.33
C GLU A 64 47.67 27.96 -13.25
N GLY A 65 48.36 27.65 -12.15
CA GLY A 65 48.95 26.34 -11.93
C GLY A 65 47.93 25.20 -11.87
N LEU A 66 46.70 25.46 -11.40
CA LEU A 66 45.61 24.49 -11.44
C LEU A 66 45.09 24.27 -12.86
N LEU A 67 44.97 25.32 -13.69
CA LEU A 67 44.60 25.19 -15.10
C LEU A 67 45.65 24.36 -15.87
N ALA A 68 46.94 24.65 -15.66
CA ALA A 68 48.02 23.87 -16.26
C ALA A 68 47.96 22.38 -15.87
N LYS A 69 47.70 22.09 -14.59
CA LYS A 69 47.53 20.70 -14.11
C LYS A 69 46.32 20.00 -14.73
N LEU A 70 45.20 20.70 -14.90
CA LEU A 70 44.01 20.16 -15.57
C LEU A 70 44.29 19.84 -17.04
N ALA A 71 45.08 20.68 -17.71
CA ALA A 71 45.52 20.46 -19.09
C ALA A 71 46.45 19.23 -19.18
N GLU A 72 47.45 19.14 -18.30
CA GLU A 72 48.45 18.06 -18.27
C GLU A 72 47.81 16.69 -17.97
N ARG A 73 46.93 16.62 -16.97
CA ARG A 73 46.24 15.37 -16.60
C ARG A 73 45.28 14.88 -17.69
N ASN A 74 44.67 15.82 -18.39
CA ASN A 74 43.63 15.61 -19.40
C ASN A 74 42.54 14.60 -19.01
N LEU A 75 42.15 14.55 -17.73
CA LEU A 75 41.14 13.62 -17.25
C LEU A 75 39.72 14.09 -17.62
N PRO A 76 38.76 13.16 -17.80
CA PRO A 76 37.34 13.49 -17.90
C PRO A 76 36.88 14.35 -16.73
N ARG A 77 36.11 15.40 -17.02
CA ARG A 77 35.76 16.39 -16.01
C ARG A 77 34.37 16.96 -16.17
N LEU A 78 33.76 17.31 -15.04
CA LEU A 78 32.59 18.17 -14.97
C LEU A 78 32.99 19.53 -14.44
N CYS A 79 32.50 20.59 -15.08
CA CYS A 79 32.79 21.95 -14.66
C CYS A 79 31.52 22.77 -14.64
N TRP A 80 31.39 23.66 -13.66
CA TRP A 80 30.32 24.64 -13.61
C TRP A 80 30.75 25.93 -12.91
N VAL A 81 29.99 26.99 -13.15
CA VAL A 81 30.20 28.30 -12.54
C VAL A 81 29.66 28.29 -11.11
N ALA A 82 30.55 28.18 -10.11
CA ALA A 82 30.17 28.19 -8.70
C ALA A 82 29.74 29.59 -8.24
N HIS A 83 30.53 30.61 -8.62
CA HIS A 83 30.27 32.01 -8.32
C HIS A 83 30.66 32.93 -9.48
N VAL A 84 29.94 34.04 -9.58
CA VAL A 84 30.18 35.14 -10.51
C VAL A 84 30.63 36.34 -9.68
N LEU A 85 31.72 36.99 -10.09
CA LEU A 85 32.38 38.06 -9.36
C LEU A 85 32.62 39.28 -10.28
N PRO A 86 32.35 40.52 -9.84
CA PRO A 86 31.63 40.88 -8.61
C PRO A 86 30.15 40.40 -8.61
N LYS A 87 29.51 40.37 -7.43
CA LYS A 87 28.11 39.89 -7.30
C LYS A 87 27.08 40.79 -7.99
N LEU A 88 27.42 42.06 -8.22
CA LEU A 88 26.61 43.05 -8.92
C LEU A 88 27.49 43.75 -9.95
N GLY A 89 26.94 43.98 -11.15
CA GLY A 89 27.65 44.58 -12.28
C GLY A 89 28.14 43.54 -13.29
N ASP A 90 29.09 43.95 -14.14
CA ASP A 90 29.61 43.11 -15.20
C ASP A 90 30.43 41.94 -14.66
N THR A 91 30.32 40.80 -15.32
CA THR A 91 31.00 39.57 -14.92
C THR A 91 32.49 39.70 -15.22
N GLN A 92 33.31 39.97 -14.21
CA GLN A 92 34.76 40.15 -14.37
C GLN A 92 35.54 38.85 -14.15
N ARG A 93 35.11 38.06 -13.16
CA ARG A 93 35.79 36.85 -12.71
C ARG A 93 34.77 35.75 -12.46
N LEU A 94 35.15 34.51 -12.76
CA LEU A 94 34.34 33.33 -12.54
C LEU A 94 35.06 32.36 -11.63
N MET A 95 34.41 31.95 -10.56
CA MET A 95 34.87 30.83 -9.75
C MET A 95 34.27 29.56 -10.33
N LEU A 96 35.12 28.66 -10.83
CA LEU A 96 34.75 27.40 -11.41
C LEU A 96 34.94 26.28 -10.38
N GLN A 97 33.97 25.38 -10.30
CA GLN A 97 34.10 24.11 -9.60
C GLN A 97 34.30 23.02 -10.66
N VAL A 98 35.41 22.28 -10.54
CA VAL A 98 35.79 21.20 -11.43
C VAL A 98 35.81 19.90 -10.65
N HIS A 99 35.18 18.87 -11.18
CA HIS A 99 35.21 17.51 -10.67
C HIS A 99 35.88 16.61 -11.71
N GLU A 100 37.08 16.12 -11.42
CA GLU A 100 37.81 15.17 -12.28
C GLU A 100 37.43 13.72 -11.97
N PHE A 101 37.35 12.90 -13.01
CA PHE A 101 37.07 11.48 -12.95
C PHE A 101 38.20 10.73 -13.66
N PRO A 102 38.61 9.56 -13.17
CA PRO A 102 39.73 8.82 -13.77
C PRO A 102 39.41 8.35 -15.19
N GLN A 103 38.14 8.00 -15.46
CA GLN A 103 37.68 7.51 -16.75
C GLN A 103 36.24 7.91 -17.03
N SER A 104 35.92 8.03 -18.31
CA SER A 104 34.56 8.20 -18.82
C SER A 104 34.24 7.20 -19.92
N TYR A 105 33.02 6.67 -19.91
CA TYR A 105 32.55 5.71 -20.91
C TYR A 105 31.24 6.17 -21.53
N THR A 106 30.98 5.76 -22.77
CA THR A 106 29.69 5.93 -23.44
C THR A 106 29.03 4.56 -23.58
N TRP A 107 27.79 4.43 -23.11
CA TRP A 107 27.01 3.22 -23.20
C TRP A 107 26.11 3.26 -24.46
N PRO A 108 26.21 2.27 -25.36
CA PRO A 108 25.57 2.34 -26.67
C PRO A 108 24.06 2.03 -26.68
N GLY A 109 23.53 1.44 -25.61
CA GLY A 109 22.13 1.00 -25.54
C GLY A 109 21.29 1.71 -24.49
N ASP A 110 20.03 1.32 -24.42
CA ASP A 110 19.14 1.71 -23.32
C ASP A 110 19.47 0.90 -22.06
N MET A 111 19.58 1.58 -20.92
CA MET A 111 19.81 0.97 -19.61
C MET A 111 18.63 1.20 -18.68
N ASP A 112 17.86 0.14 -18.50
CA ASP A 112 16.70 0.12 -17.62
C ASP A 112 17.10 -0.38 -16.22
N LEU A 113 16.81 0.44 -15.21
CA LEU A 113 17.07 0.21 -13.79
C LEU A 113 15.75 -0.08 -13.08
N GLY A 114 15.48 -1.36 -12.84
CA GLY A 114 14.21 -1.83 -12.30
C GLY A 114 13.95 -1.47 -10.84
N VAL A 115 12.78 -0.86 -10.59
CA VAL A 115 12.17 -0.72 -9.27
C VAL A 115 11.19 -1.86 -9.05
N ASP A 116 11.50 -2.76 -8.12
CA ASP A 116 10.61 -3.87 -7.77
C ASP A 116 9.78 -3.59 -6.50
N ASP A 117 8.89 -4.51 -6.22
CA ASP A 117 8.00 -4.49 -5.07
C ASP A 117 8.72 -4.44 -3.72
N LYS A 118 9.90 -5.06 -3.61
CA LYS A 118 10.71 -5.08 -2.40
C LYS A 118 11.30 -3.71 -2.14
N LEU A 119 11.87 -3.10 -3.17
CA LEU A 119 12.42 -1.76 -3.09
C LEU A 119 11.33 -0.74 -2.74
N LEU A 120 10.16 -0.84 -3.36
CA LEU A 120 9.03 0.04 -3.07
C LEU A 120 8.65 -0.01 -1.59
N GLN A 121 8.58 -1.21 -0.99
CA GLN A 121 8.34 -1.38 0.45
C GLN A 121 9.47 -0.78 1.30
N ASP A 122 10.73 -1.04 0.95
CA ASP A 122 11.90 -0.54 1.67
C ASP A 122 11.98 1.00 1.66
N ILE A 123 11.63 1.64 0.52
CA ILE A 123 11.55 3.09 0.40
C ILE A 123 10.37 3.63 1.21
N ARG A 124 9.18 3.04 1.09
CA ARG A 124 7.97 3.48 1.79
C ARG A 124 8.14 3.46 3.31
N LYS A 125 8.83 2.44 3.86
CA LYS A 125 9.17 2.37 5.30
C LYS A 125 9.98 3.57 5.79
N LYS A 126 10.89 4.10 4.95
CA LYS A 126 11.71 5.27 5.30
C LYS A 126 11.04 6.59 4.93
N ARG A 127 10.23 6.60 3.86
CA ARG A 127 9.62 7.77 3.23
C ARG A 127 8.16 7.46 2.84
N PRO A 128 7.21 7.60 3.78
CA PRO A 128 5.81 7.25 3.55
C PRO A 128 5.14 7.99 2.39
N GLN A 129 5.63 9.18 2.02
CA GLN A 129 5.14 9.98 0.90
C GLN A 129 5.40 9.36 -0.49
N LEU A 130 6.40 8.48 -0.58
CA LEU A 130 6.73 7.71 -1.78
C LEU A 130 6.01 6.36 -1.73
N ASP A 131 4.69 6.42 -1.88
CA ASP A 131 3.75 5.29 -1.70
C ASP A 131 3.56 4.41 -2.94
N SER A 132 4.05 4.86 -4.10
CA SER A 132 3.77 4.27 -5.41
C SER A 132 4.98 4.35 -6.34
N VAL A 133 5.08 3.41 -7.28
CA VAL A 133 6.20 3.36 -8.24
C VAL A 133 6.23 4.61 -9.12
N GLN A 134 5.06 5.15 -9.46
CA GLN A 134 4.88 6.38 -10.23
C GLN A 134 5.49 7.61 -9.53
N ARG A 135 5.68 7.57 -8.21
CA ARG A 135 6.40 8.61 -7.46
C ARG A 135 7.86 8.25 -7.23
N VAL A 136 8.18 6.98 -7.01
CA VAL A 136 9.55 6.51 -6.76
C VAL A 136 10.44 6.65 -7.99
N VAL A 137 9.95 6.28 -9.18
CA VAL A 137 10.72 6.33 -10.43
C VAL A 137 11.18 7.76 -10.77
N PRO A 138 10.29 8.78 -10.82
CA PRO A 138 10.72 10.17 -11.02
C PRO A 138 11.66 10.66 -9.92
N TRP A 139 11.39 10.31 -8.66
CA TRP A 139 12.23 10.71 -7.54
C TRP A 139 13.67 10.15 -7.64
N LEU A 140 13.84 8.91 -8.09
CA LEU A 140 15.16 8.32 -8.36
C LEU A 140 15.83 9.00 -9.55
N ALA A 141 15.11 9.20 -10.65
CA ALA A 141 15.63 9.88 -11.84
C ALA A 141 16.14 11.30 -11.50
N GLU A 142 15.35 12.08 -10.76
CA GLU A 142 15.69 13.43 -10.32
C GLU A 142 16.92 13.48 -9.42
N ARG A 143 17.25 12.41 -8.70
CA ARG A 143 18.39 12.41 -7.77
C ARG A 143 19.64 11.73 -8.31
N VAL A 144 19.52 10.82 -9.27
CA VAL A 144 20.66 10.02 -9.74
C VAL A 144 21.12 10.44 -11.14
N LEU A 145 20.18 10.75 -12.04
CA LEU A 145 20.51 11.03 -13.44
C LEU A 145 20.88 12.50 -13.61
N LEU A 146 22.01 12.78 -14.26
CA LEU A 146 22.43 14.12 -14.66
C LEU A 146 22.22 14.28 -16.16
N ALA A 147 21.32 15.16 -16.59
CA ALA A 147 21.10 15.41 -18.02
C ALA A 147 22.40 15.86 -18.72
N THR A 148 22.62 15.38 -19.94
CA THR A 148 23.62 15.95 -20.85
C THR A 148 22.99 17.04 -21.72
N ARG A 149 23.81 17.66 -22.60
CA ARG A 149 23.29 18.59 -23.62
C ARG A 149 22.58 17.86 -24.76
N GLU A 150 22.86 16.58 -24.94
CA GLU A 150 22.19 15.76 -25.95
C GLU A 150 20.83 15.29 -25.40
N PRO A 151 19.72 15.58 -26.09
CA PRO A 151 18.40 15.15 -25.66
C PRO A 151 18.34 13.62 -25.51
N GLY A 152 17.93 13.15 -24.33
CA GLY A 152 17.77 11.73 -24.04
C GLY A 152 19.06 10.97 -23.71
N SER A 153 20.19 11.67 -23.54
CA SER A 153 21.42 11.11 -22.99
C SER A 153 21.67 11.66 -21.59
N GLU A 154 21.92 10.78 -20.63
CA GLU A 154 22.20 11.08 -19.24
C GLU A 154 23.61 10.64 -18.82
N ARG A 155 24.20 11.40 -17.90
CA ARG A 155 25.38 11.05 -17.12
C ARG A 155 24.98 10.37 -15.83
N VAL A 156 25.61 9.25 -15.55
CA VAL A 156 25.58 8.59 -14.25
C VAL A 156 27.00 8.42 -13.70
N PHE A 157 27.09 8.31 -12.38
CA PHE A 157 28.35 8.10 -11.69
C PHE A 157 28.29 6.76 -10.98
N LEU A 158 29.21 5.84 -11.33
CA LEU A 158 29.15 4.47 -10.85
C LEU A 158 30.47 3.95 -10.31
N SER A 159 30.40 3.01 -9.37
CA SER A 159 31.55 2.24 -8.90
C SER A 159 31.21 0.75 -8.80
N GLY A 160 32.23 -0.10 -8.80
CA GLY A 160 32.05 -1.56 -8.64
C GLY A 160 31.39 -1.91 -7.30
N GLY A 161 30.57 -2.97 -7.28
CA GLY A 161 29.79 -3.37 -6.12
C GLY A 161 30.61 -3.56 -4.84
N THR A 162 30.04 -3.16 -3.69
CA THR A 162 30.77 -3.18 -2.41
C THR A 162 31.03 -4.58 -1.85
N GLN A 163 30.23 -5.57 -2.25
CA GLN A 163 30.32 -6.96 -1.82
C GLN A 163 30.75 -7.86 -2.99
N PRO A 164 31.99 -8.36 -3.02
CA PRO A 164 32.37 -9.45 -3.90
C PRO A 164 31.77 -10.74 -3.33
N GLN A 165 30.46 -10.95 -3.50
CA GLN A 165 29.92 -12.30 -3.36
C GLN A 165 30.21 -13.04 -4.67
N ALA A 166 30.92 -14.16 -4.57
CA ALA A 166 31.13 -15.07 -5.69
C ALA A 166 29.75 -15.41 -6.30
N GLY A 167 29.50 -14.95 -7.53
CA GLY A 167 28.23 -15.14 -8.25
C GLY A 167 27.50 -13.87 -8.67
N LEU A 168 27.86 -12.67 -8.19
CA LEU A 168 27.24 -11.39 -8.60
C LEU A 168 28.07 -10.65 -9.66
N LEU A 169 28.27 -11.26 -10.83
CA LEU A 169 28.78 -10.53 -12.00
C LEU A 169 27.78 -9.40 -12.34
N GLY A 170 28.23 -8.15 -12.34
CA GLY A 170 27.41 -6.99 -12.72
C GLY A 170 26.70 -6.23 -11.59
N ALA A 171 27.13 -6.38 -10.33
CA ALA A 171 26.69 -5.49 -9.25
C ALA A 171 27.51 -4.19 -9.22
N PHE A 172 26.84 -3.04 -9.14
CA PHE A 172 27.46 -1.72 -9.09
C PHE A 172 26.65 -0.75 -8.22
N ARG A 173 27.28 0.35 -7.82
CA ARG A 173 26.63 1.44 -7.10
C ARG A 173 26.55 2.67 -7.98
N LEU A 174 25.40 3.33 -7.99
CA LEU A 174 25.18 4.65 -8.55
C LEU A 174 25.19 5.71 -7.45
N TYR A 175 25.82 6.85 -7.74
CA TYR A 175 25.91 7.99 -6.84
C TYR A 175 24.98 9.12 -7.29
N GLY A 176 24.15 9.61 -6.38
CA GLY A 176 23.20 10.69 -6.64
C GLY A 176 23.16 11.73 -5.52
N HIS A 177 22.28 12.71 -5.67
CA HIS A 177 22.12 13.80 -4.72
C HIS A 177 21.52 13.34 -3.39
N GLY A 178 22.39 13.16 -2.39
CA GLY A 178 22.05 12.76 -1.03
C GLY A 178 21.64 11.29 -0.90
N LEU A 179 21.89 10.47 -1.91
CA LEU A 179 21.62 9.03 -1.89
C LEU A 179 22.54 8.25 -2.82
N ASN A 180 22.75 6.99 -2.47
CA ASN A 180 23.41 5.98 -3.28
C ASN A 180 22.43 4.86 -3.62
N VAL A 181 22.50 4.33 -4.83
CA VAL A 181 21.64 3.27 -5.33
C VAL A 181 22.49 2.06 -5.69
N ASP A 182 22.29 0.94 -4.99
CA ASP A 182 22.99 -0.31 -5.32
C ASP A 182 22.14 -1.09 -6.33
N VAL A 183 22.74 -1.42 -7.47
CA VAL A 183 22.13 -2.13 -8.58
C VAL A 183 22.82 -3.48 -8.72
N ALA A 184 22.03 -4.53 -8.97
CA ALA A 184 22.56 -5.84 -9.30
C ALA A 184 21.70 -6.50 -10.37
N ARG A 185 22.34 -7.40 -11.12
CA ARG A 185 21.67 -8.23 -12.11
C ARG A 185 20.87 -9.33 -11.41
N GLY A 186 19.62 -9.49 -11.80
CA GLY A 186 18.75 -10.57 -11.33
C GLY A 186 18.99 -11.90 -12.05
N PRO A 187 18.33 -12.99 -11.62
CA PRO A 187 18.39 -14.29 -12.31
C PRO A 187 17.84 -14.24 -13.76
N ASP A 188 17.01 -13.24 -14.05
CA ASP A 188 16.42 -12.93 -15.35
C ASP A 188 17.31 -12.04 -16.22
N GLU A 189 18.59 -11.87 -15.87
CA GLU A 189 19.56 -11.00 -16.54
C GLU A 189 19.20 -9.49 -16.55
N ARG A 190 18.10 -9.09 -15.91
CA ARG A 190 17.66 -7.69 -15.81
C ARG A 190 18.32 -6.97 -14.63
N LEU A 191 18.66 -5.70 -14.83
CA LEU A 191 19.21 -4.84 -13.76
C LEU A 191 18.10 -4.37 -12.84
N ARG A 192 18.28 -4.62 -11.53
CA ARG A 192 17.32 -4.23 -10.51
C ARG A 192 18.01 -3.51 -9.37
N ILE A 193 17.33 -2.52 -8.81
CA ILE A 193 17.81 -1.83 -7.62
C ILE A 193 17.61 -2.73 -6.42
N THR A 194 18.70 -3.04 -5.74
CA THR A 194 18.69 -3.89 -4.55
C THR A 194 18.54 -3.09 -3.27
N ARG A 195 19.03 -1.85 -3.26
CA ARG A 195 19.05 -0.99 -2.07
C ARG A 195 19.19 0.48 -2.42
N VAL A 196 18.52 1.33 -1.65
CA VAL A 196 18.76 2.79 -1.64
C VAL A 196 19.25 3.20 -0.25
N VAL A 197 20.41 3.87 -0.23
CA VAL A 197 21.13 4.29 0.98
C VAL A 197 21.17 5.82 1.01
N GLU A 198 20.74 6.43 2.11
CA GLU A 198 20.88 7.88 2.29
C GLU A 198 22.33 8.25 2.57
N GLN A 199 22.85 9.21 1.83
CA GLN A 199 24.21 9.67 1.97
C GLN A 199 24.26 10.73 3.06
N ARG A 200 24.83 10.39 4.23
CA ARG A 200 24.97 11.32 5.38
C ARG A 200 26.29 12.10 5.38
N GLN A 201 27.30 11.58 4.69
CA GLN A 201 28.61 12.21 4.49
C GLN A 201 29.10 11.91 3.06
N PRO A 202 29.90 12.79 2.45
CA PRO A 202 30.58 12.47 1.20
C PRO A 202 31.44 11.21 1.44
N GLU A 203 31.22 10.13 0.68
CA GLU A 203 32.09 8.95 0.78
C GLU A 203 33.48 9.37 0.32
N ARG A 204 34.52 9.07 1.12
CA ARG A 204 35.91 9.25 0.70
C ARG A 204 36.16 8.37 -0.52
N SER A 205 36.89 8.90 -1.51
CA SER A 205 37.29 8.11 -2.68
C SER A 205 38.09 6.89 -2.23
N ASP A 206 37.56 5.70 -2.47
CA ASP A 206 38.29 4.45 -2.32
C ASP A 206 39.10 4.24 -3.60
N GLU A 207 40.43 4.34 -3.53
CA GLU A 207 41.32 4.13 -4.68
C GLU A 207 41.14 2.75 -5.31
N ARG A 208 40.66 1.76 -4.54
CA ARG A 208 40.39 0.41 -5.06
C ARG A 208 39.10 0.32 -5.89
N ARG A 209 38.23 1.33 -5.80
CA ARG A 209 36.93 1.41 -6.48
C ARG A 209 36.67 2.83 -6.95
N PRO A 210 37.38 3.28 -8.00
CA PRO A 210 37.17 4.61 -8.55
C PRO A 210 35.73 4.79 -9.02
N VAL A 211 35.21 5.99 -8.84
CA VAL A 211 33.91 6.38 -9.41
C VAL A 211 34.14 6.78 -10.87
N LEU A 212 33.46 6.10 -11.77
CA LEU A 212 33.51 6.32 -13.21
C LEU A 212 32.32 7.18 -13.64
N MET A 213 32.54 8.06 -14.61
CA MET A 213 31.46 8.78 -15.29
C MET A 213 31.00 7.99 -16.50
N VAL A 214 29.71 7.73 -16.64
CA VAL A 214 29.18 7.01 -17.80
C VAL A 214 28.04 7.81 -18.42
N GLU A 215 28.14 8.04 -19.72
CA GLU A 215 27.13 8.71 -20.55
C GLU A 215 26.33 7.65 -21.31
N GLY A 216 25.01 7.78 -21.40
CA GLY A 216 24.17 6.84 -22.11
C GLY A 216 22.69 7.10 -21.86
N ARG A 217 21.82 6.20 -22.33
CA ARG A 217 20.37 6.31 -22.12
C ARG A 217 19.96 5.56 -20.86
N TRP A 218 19.85 6.25 -19.74
CA TRP A 218 19.59 5.64 -18.42
C TRP A 218 18.17 5.93 -17.96
N ARG A 219 17.43 4.89 -17.59
CA ARG A 219 16.04 5.04 -17.14
C ARG A 219 15.74 4.20 -15.93
N PHE A 220 14.95 4.74 -15.02
CA PHE A 220 14.30 3.95 -13.97
C PHE A 220 12.95 3.46 -14.48
N CYS A 221 12.65 2.17 -14.30
CA CYS A 221 11.43 1.57 -14.81
C CYS A 221 10.66 0.82 -13.71
N ASP A 222 9.34 0.69 -13.91
CA ASP A 222 8.47 -0.11 -13.05
C ASP A 222 8.66 -1.59 -13.37
N MET A 223 9.29 -2.31 -12.45
CA MET A 223 9.42 -3.77 -12.46
C MET A 223 8.68 -4.38 -11.26
N THR A 224 7.62 -3.71 -10.78
CA THR A 224 6.70 -4.34 -9.83
C THR A 224 5.82 -5.35 -10.56
N LEU A 225 5.32 -6.33 -9.81
CA LEU A 225 4.36 -7.29 -10.34
C LEU A 225 3.15 -6.55 -10.93
N ALA A 226 2.63 -5.51 -10.28
CA ALA A 226 1.50 -4.77 -10.83
C ALA A 226 1.84 -4.04 -12.16
N GLY A 227 3.07 -3.56 -12.32
CA GLY A 227 3.55 -2.91 -13.54
C GLY A 227 3.76 -3.89 -14.68
N GLU A 228 4.42 -5.02 -14.42
CA GLU A 228 4.68 -6.06 -15.44
C GLU A 228 3.39 -6.81 -15.84
N PHE A 229 2.47 -7.03 -14.90
CA PHE A 229 1.37 -7.98 -15.07
C PHE A 229 0.10 -7.35 -15.64
N ARG A 230 -0.20 -6.07 -15.38
CA ARG A 230 -1.49 -5.46 -15.80
C ARG A 230 -1.70 -5.41 -17.32
N GLY A 231 -0.63 -5.36 -18.11
CA GLY A 231 -0.72 -5.34 -19.58
C GLY A 231 -0.92 -6.73 -20.20
N THR A 232 -0.22 -7.74 -19.70
CA THR A 232 -0.19 -9.10 -20.26
C THR A 232 -1.23 -10.02 -19.64
N ALA A 233 -1.47 -9.91 -18.33
CA ALA A 233 -2.36 -10.80 -17.60
C ALA A 233 -3.82 -10.59 -17.96
N ARG A 234 -4.24 -9.38 -18.33
CA ARG A 234 -5.61 -9.14 -18.79
C ARG A 234 -5.91 -9.96 -20.03
N THR A 235 -5.04 -9.91 -21.04
CA THR A 235 -5.21 -10.69 -22.27
C THR A 235 -5.19 -12.19 -21.99
N GLN A 236 -4.31 -12.66 -21.09
CA GLN A 236 -4.26 -14.07 -20.70
C GLN A 236 -5.53 -14.50 -19.94
N LEU A 237 -6.02 -13.70 -19.00
CA LEU A 237 -7.23 -13.97 -18.24
C LEU A 237 -8.47 -13.93 -19.13
N ASP A 238 -8.58 -12.97 -20.05
CA ASP A 238 -9.68 -12.90 -21.00
C ASP A 238 -9.76 -14.21 -21.82
N GLN A 239 -8.61 -14.73 -22.29
CA GLN A 239 -8.55 -16.02 -23.00
C GLN A 239 -8.87 -17.24 -22.12
N LEU A 240 -8.52 -17.20 -20.83
CA LEU A 240 -8.78 -18.30 -19.90
C LEU A 240 -10.24 -18.37 -19.48
N VAL A 241 -10.85 -17.22 -19.18
CA VAL A 241 -12.26 -17.11 -18.75
C VAL A 241 -13.24 -17.54 -19.86
N GLU A 242 -12.81 -17.48 -21.13
CA GLU A 242 -13.57 -17.99 -22.27
C GLU A 242 -13.59 -19.52 -22.36
N ARG A 243 -12.70 -20.22 -21.63
CA ARG A 243 -12.69 -21.70 -21.60
C ARG A 243 -13.80 -22.23 -20.68
N ALA A 244 -14.43 -23.32 -21.10
CA ALA A 244 -15.54 -23.93 -20.36
C ALA A 244 -15.14 -24.58 -19.01
N ASP A 245 -13.85 -24.92 -18.85
CA ASP A 245 -13.27 -25.50 -17.64
C ASP A 245 -12.68 -24.46 -16.66
N SER A 246 -12.74 -23.16 -17.01
CA SER A 246 -12.24 -22.08 -16.15
C SER A 246 -13.02 -21.98 -14.83
N TYR A 247 -12.31 -21.82 -13.73
CA TYR A 247 -12.93 -21.59 -12.42
C TYR A 247 -13.73 -20.28 -12.38
N LEU A 248 -13.19 -19.20 -12.96
CA LEU A 248 -13.86 -17.91 -13.04
C LEU A 248 -15.11 -17.95 -13.93
N HIS A 249 -15.11 -18.81 -14.95
CA HIS A 249 -16.30 -19.11 -15.75
C HIS A 249 -17.36 -19.82 -14.91
N LEU A 250 -16.99 -20.93 -14.25
CA LEU A 250 -17.89 -21.70 -13.38
C LEU A 250 -18.48 -20.84 -12.25
N TRP A 251 -17.70 -19.94 -11.66
CA TRP A 251 -18.21 -18.98 -10.67
C TRP A 251 -19.33 -18.12 -11.28
N LYS A 252 -19.12 -17.56 -12.48
CA LYS A 252 -20.12 -16.74 -13.17
C LYS A 252 -21.41 -17.53 -13.43
N GLU A 253 -21.29 -18.77 -13.90
CA GLU A 253 -22.43 -19.64 -14.13
C GLU A 253 -23.18 -19.97 -12.84
N TYR A 254 -22.47 -20.30 -11.77
CA TYR A 254 -23.07 -20.61 -10.47
C TYR A 254 -23.85 -19.41 -9.92
N ASN A 255 -23.28 -18.19 -9.98
CA ASN A 255 -24.00 -16.98 -9.58
C ASN A 255 -25.28 -16.77 -10.43
N ALA A 256 -25.23 -17.04 -11.73
CA ALA A 256 -26.39 -16.90 -12.63
C ALA A 256 -27.48 -17.95 -12.33
N LEU A 257 -27.09 -19.19 -12.04
CA LEU A 257 -28.02 -20.25 -11.63
C LEU A 257 -28.66 -19.93 -10.28
N GLU A 258 -27.88 -19.46 -9.31
CA GLU A 258 -28.38 -19.05 -7.99
C GLU A 258 -29.38 -17.89 -8.13
N ARG A 259 -29.06 -16.87 -8.94
CA ARG A 259 -29.98 -15.75 -9.26
C ARG A 259 -31.31 -16.26 -9.83
N LYS A 260 -31.26 -17.11 -10.85
CA LYS A 260 -32.46 -17.71 -11.45
C LYS A 260 -33.25 -18.52 -10.43
N SER A 261 -32.59 -19.23 -9.50
CA SER A 261 -33.25 -20.00 -8.44
C SER A 261 -34.00 -19.09 -7.45
N ILE A 262 -33.38 -17.99 -7.02
CA ILE A 262 -34.00 -16.98 -6.15
C ILE A 262 -35.20 -16.32 -6.85
N GLU A 263 -35.06 -15.99 -8.13
CA GLU A 263 -36.13 -15.40 -8.95
C GLU A 263 -37.32 -16.36 -9.09
N ARG A 264 -37.08 -17.61 -9.49
CA ARG A 264 -38.11 -18.64 -9.60
C ARG A 264 -38.84 -18.87 -8.28
N ARG A 265 -38.10 -18.93 -7.16
CA ARG A 265 -38.69 -19.13 -5.83
C ARG A 265 -39.64 -18.00 -5.45
N ALA A 266 -39.23 -16.76 -5.67
CA ALA A 266 -40.08 -15.61 -5.39
C ALA A 266 -41.28 -15.50 -6.35
N GLN A 267 -41.11 -15.87 -7.62
CA GLN A 267 -42.22 -15.93 -8.58
C GLN A 267 -43.22 -17.03 -8.20
N ALA A 268 -42.76 -18.22 -7.80
CA ALA A 268 -43.60 -19.32 -7.34
C ALA A 268 -44.41 -18.96 -6.08
N PHE A 269 -43.80 -18.25 -5.13
CA PHE A 269 -44.50 -17.74 -3.95
C PHE A 269 -45.50 -16.61 -4.30
N GLY A 270 -45.10 -15.71 -5.21
CA GLY A 270 -45.88 -14.53 -5.60
C GLY A 270 -46.09 -13.57 -4.43
N THR A 271 -47.34 -13.19 -4.17
CA THR A 271 -47.70 -12.28 -3.07
C THR A 271 -48.77 -12.87 -2.15
N LEU A 272 -48.72 -12.53 -0.86
CA LEU A 272 -49.69 -12.90 0.17
C LEU A 272 -50.36 -11.65 0.75
N ARG A 273 -51.67 -11.50 0.60
CA ARG A 273 -52.41 -10.32 1.07
C ARG A 273 -52.61 -10.34 2.59
N TYR A 274 -52.54 -9.18 3.24
CA TYR A 274 -52.89 -9.01 4.65
C TYR A 274 -53.84 -7.81 4.85
N THR A 275 -54.69 -7.91 5.87
CA THR A 275 -55.79 -6.95 6.13
C THR A 275 -55.52 -5.98 7.26
N ARG A 276 -54.64 -6.36 8.20
CA ARG A 276 -54.14 -5.52 9.28
C ARG A 276 -52.81 -6.07 9.80
N CYS A 277 -52.00 -5.23 10.43
CA CYS A 277 -50.80 -5.63 11.14
C CYS A 277 -50.67 -4.92 12.49
N GLU A 278 -50.13 -5.61 13.49
CA GLU A 278 -49.91 -5.08 14.85
C GLU A 278 -48.52 -5.44 15.37
N GLN A 279 -47.92 -4.56 16.19
CA GLN A 279 -46.64 -4.83 16.83
C GLN A 279 -46.88 -5.42 18.23
N LYS A 280 -46.29 -6.58 18.50
CA LYS A 280 -46.34 -7.23 19.81
C LYS A 280 -45.30 -6.62 20.77
N PRO A 281 -45.50 -6.76 22.10
CA PRO A 281 -44.53 -6.29 23.11
C PRO A 281 -43.13 -6.90 22.98
N ASN A 282 -43.01 -8.08 22.36
CA ASN A 282 -41.72 -8.75 22.09
C ASN A 282 -41.03 -8.27 20.80
N GLY A 283 -41.52 -7.18 20.18
CA GLY A 283 -40.97 -6.58 18.97
C GLY A 283 -41.37 -7.28 17.66
N LEU A 284 -42.11 -8.39 17.70
CA LEU A 284 -42.61 -9.07 16.50
C LEU A 284 -43.79 -8.30 15.88
N TRP A 285 -43.87 -8.30 14.55
CA TRP A 285 -45.03 -7.81 13.81
C TRP A 285 -45.93 -8.97 13.42
N ARG A 286 -47.19 -8.90 13.81
CA ARG A 286 -48.23 -9.86 13.49
C ARG A 286 -49.08 -9.36 12.33
N PHE A 287 -49.20 -10.15 11.27
CA PHE A 287 -49.97 -9.86 10.08
C PHE A 287 -51.21 -10.77 10.05
N HIS A 288 -52.39 -10.18 9.84
CA HIS A 288 -53.66 -10.91 9.73
C HIS A 288 -54.02 -11.14 8.27
N LEU A 289 -54.24 -12.40 7.91
CA LEU A 289 -54.53 -12.80 6.54
C LEU A 289 -56.05 -12.85 6.31
N PRO A 290 -56.55 -12.43 5.12
CA PRO A 290 -57.97 -12.53 4.78
C PRO A 290 -58.41 -14.00 4.60
N GLU A 291 -59.72 -14.21 4.56
CA GLU A 291 -60.26 -15.50 4.13
C GLU A 291 -60.19 -15.65 2.62
N GLY A 292 -59.55 -16.72 2.13
CA GLY A 292 -59.40 -16.98 0.71
C GLY A 292 -58.57 -18.22 0.41
N GLU A 293 -58.74 -18.75 -0.81
CA GLU A 293 -58.01 -19.91 -1.32
C GLU A 293 -56.51 -19.60 -1.55
N GLY A 294 -55.64 -20.58 -1.28
CA GLY A 294 -54.20 -20.51 -1.60
C GLY A 294 -53.29 -19.88 -0.52
N ALA A 295 -53.83 -19.30 0.55
CA ALA A 295 -53.01 -18.79 1.66
C ALA A 295 -52.26 -19.92 2.39
N GLU A 296 -52.95 -21.03 2.68
CA GLU A 296 -52.38 -22.17 3.41
C GLU A 296 -51.25 -22.86 2.63
N GLU A 297 -51.37 -22.97 1.31
CA GLU A 297 -50.34 -23.57 0.45
C GLU A 297 -49.06 -22.72 0.45
N LYS A 298 -49.18 -21.39 0.29
CA LYS A 298 -48.04 -20.47 0.38
C LYS A 298 -47.38 -20.48 1.76
N LEU A 299 -48.14 -20.70 2.81
CA LEU A 299 -47.63 -20.78 4.18
C LEU A 299 -46.89 -22.09 4.43
N ARG A 300 -47.35 -23.21 3.86
CA ARG A 300 -46.62 -24.48 3.87
C ARG A 300 -45.28 -24.34 3.14
N GLN A 301 -45.26 -23.67 2.00
CA GLN A 301 -44.02 -23.36 1.27
C GLN A 301 -43.04 -22.53 2.13
N LEU A 302 -43.52 -21.58 2.95
CA LEU A 302 -42.66 -20.80 3.85
C LEU A 302 -42.11 -21.63 5.02
N GLN A 303 -42.82 -22.66 5.48
CA GLN A 303 -42.35 -23.55 6.55
C GLN A 303 -41.30 -24.54 6.07
N GLU A 304 -41.37 -24.96 4.81
CA GLU A 304 -40.38 -25.84 4.18
C GLU A 304 -39.05 -25.12 3.85
N LEU A 305 -39.08 -23.78 3.81
CA LEU A 305 -37.91 -22.95 3.56
C LEU A 305 -37.24 -22.55 4.88
N GLU A 306 -36.00 -23.01 5.10
CA GLU A 306 -35.17 -22.50 6.19
C GLU A 306 -34.86 -21.00 6.00
N GLU A 307 -35.19 -20.18 7.00
CA GLU A 307 -34.89 -18.74 7.09
C GLU A 307 -35.31 -17.86 5.88
N VAL A 308 -36.62 -17.63 5.71
CA VAL A 308 -37.15 -16.71 4.69
C VAL A 308 -37.34 -15.29 5.24
N ASP A 309 -36.84 -14.30 4.51
CA ASP A 309 -37.17 -12.89 4.74
C ASP A 309 -38.34 -12.46 3.84
N LEU A 310 -39.29 -11.73 4.41
CA LEU A 310 -40.48 -11.21 3.76
C LEU A 310 -40.47 -9.67 3.80
N GLU A 311 -40.99 -9.05 2.75
CA GLU A 311 -41.20 -7.60 2.67
C GLU A 311 -42.70 -7.26 2.58
N ALA A 312 -43.12 -6.16 3.20
CA ALA A 312 -44.50 -5.69 3.19
C ALA A 312 -44.66 -4.41 2.36
N LYS A 313 -45.51 -4.45 1.34
CA LYS A 313 -45.77 -3.33 0.42
C LYS A 313 -47.24 -2.93 0.41
N VAL A 314 -47.52 -1.65 0.14
CA VAL A 314 -48.89 -1.18 -0.12
C VAL A 314 -49.43 -1.95 -1.33
N ALA A 315 -50.66 -2.45 -1.23
CA ALA A 315 -51.35 -3.09 -2.35
C ALA A 315 -51.78 -2.04 -3.39
N HIS A 316 -50.82 -1.42 -4.08
CA HIS A 316 -51.13 -0.75 -5.34
C HIS A 316 -51.23 -1.83 -6.41
N PHE A 317 -52.46 -2.10 -6.85
CA PHE A 317 -52.71 -2.76 -8.14
C PHE A 317 -52.31 -1.79 -9.26
N SER A 318 -51.03 -1.49 -9.38
CA SER A 318 -50.47 -1.01 -10.65
C SER A 318 -49.96 -2.25 -11.36
N GLU A 319 -50.47 -2.48 -12.57
CA GLU A 319 -50.08 -3.52 -13.51
C GLU A 319 -48.57 -3.83 -13.48
N PRO A 320 -48.17 -5.09 -13.76
CA PRO A 320 -46.76 -5.43 -13.84
C PRO A 320 -46.10 -4.47 -14.84
N ARG A 321 -45.20 -3.61 -14.35
CA ARG A 321 -44.32 -2.86 -15.23
C ARG A 321 -43.52 -3.92 -15.99
N ASN A 322 -43.88 -4.09 -17.27
CA ASN A 322 -43.17 -4.93 -18.22
C ASN A 322 -41.68 -4.86 -17.95
N GLU A 323 -41.12 -6.02 -17.61
CA GLU A 323 -39.71 -6.28 -17.65
C GLU A 323 -39.22 -5.87 -19.04
N VAL A 324 -38.38 -4.84 -19.07
CA VAL A 324 -37.71 -4.39 -20.28
C VAL A 324 -36.85 -5.56 -20.76
N SER A 325 -37.07 -5.98 -22.00
CA SER A 325 -36.32 -7.02 -22.70
C SER A 325 -34.80 -6.86 -22.53
N PRO A 326 -34.04 -7.95 -22.37
CA PRO A 326 -32.60 -7.90 -22.13
C PRO A 326 -31.83 -7.76 -23.45
N GLU A 327 -32.13 -6.76 -24.27
CA GLU A 327 -31.36 -6.50 -25.48
C GLU A 327 -31.25 -4.99 -25.71
N GLN A 328 -30.10 -4.43 -25.30
CA GLN A 328 -29.44 -3.21 -25.76
C GLN A 328 -28.86 -2.41 -24.59
N GLY A 329 -27.57 -2.08 -24.69
CA GLY A 329 -27.00 -0.92 -24.00
C GLY A 329 -25.86 -1.20 -23.03
N ALA A 330 -24.70 -1.56 -23.59
CA ALA A 330 -23.44 -1.10 -23.03
C ALA A 330 -23.50 0.44 -22.83
N LEU A 331 -22.88 0.93 -21.74
CA LEU A 331 -22.60 2.34 -21.44
C LEU A 331 -23.80 3.21 -20.99
N ALA A 332 -24.34 2.97 -19.79
CA ALA A 332 -25.08 4.00 -19.05
C ALA A 332 -24.23 4.55 -17.89
N LYS A 333 -23.93 5.86 -17.93
CA LYS A 333 -23.25 6.61 -16.85
C LYS A 333 -24.07 6.57 -15.54
N PRO A 334 -23.44 6.68 -14.36
CA PRO A 334 -24.12 6.60 -13.07
C PRO A 334 -24.87 7.89 -12.76
N GLN A 335 -26.04 8.10 -13.37
CA GLN A 335 -26.95 9.17 -13.00
C GLN A 335 -28.06 8.62 -12.11
N GLN A 336 -28.07 9.13 -10.87
CA GLN A 336 -29.19 9.20 -9.93
C GLN A 336 -29.98 7.89 -9.74
N ARG A 337 -29.41 6.98 -8.92
CA ARG A 337 -30.21 5.98 -8.19
C ARG A 337 -31.24 6.73 -7.34
N LYS A 338 -32.49 6.84 -7.82
CA LYS A 338 -33.64 7.23 -7.00
C LYS A 338 -33.57 6.42 -5.69
N ARG A 339 -33.57 7.14 -4.56
CA ARG A 339 -33.58 6.57 -3.21
C ARG A 339 -34.69 5.51 -3.19
N ARG A 340 -34.34 4.21 -3.16
CA ARG A 340 -35.34 3.15 -2.94
C ARG A 340 -36.05 3.51 -1.64
N GLU A 341 -37.37 3.72 -1.71
CA GLU A 341 -38.17 3.87 -0.50
C GLU A 341 -37.86 2.68 0.40
N ARG A 342 -37.56 2.96 1.67
CA ARG A 342 -37.28 1.88 2.62
C ARG A 342 -38.60 1.14 2.82
N VAL A 343 -38.65 -0.12 2.45
CA VAL A 343 -39.82 -1.01 2.63
C VAL A 343 -39.63 -1.80 3.91
N PHE A 344 -40.71 -2.10 4.63
CA PHE A 344 -40.65 -3.01 5.77
C PHE A 344 -40.18 -4.39 5.29
N ALA A 345 -39.16 -4.95 5.94
CA ALA A 345 -38.68 -6.30 5.69
C ALA A 345 -38.27 -6.98 7.00
N GLY A 346 -38.50 -8.29 7.09
CA GLY A 346 -38.19 -9.06 8.29
C GLY A 346 -38.25 -10.56 8.07
N THR A 347 -37.73 -11.30 9.04
CA THR A 347 -37.63 -12.77 8.99
C THR A 347 -38.94 -13.40 9.44
N PHE A 348 -39.45 -14.35 8.66
CA PHE A 348 -40.61 -15.16 9.04
C PHE A 348 -40.28 -15.99 10.30
N VAL A 349 -41.12 -15.91 11.32
CA VAL A 349 -40.92 -16.61 12.61
C VAL A 349 -41.86 -17.80 12.73
N GLY A 350 -43.10 -17.64 12.31
CA GLY A 350 -44.10 -18.69 12.43
C GLY A 350 -45.50 -18.24 12.03
N PHE A 351 -46.37 -19.22 11.85
CA PHE A 351 -47.74 -19.04 11.42
C PHE A 351 -48.70 -19.82 12.32
N GLN A 352 -49.85 -19.23 12.65
CA GLN A 352 -50.91 -19.86 13.43
C GLN A 352 -52.14 -20.05 12.53
N SER A 353 -52.35 -21.28 12.04
CA SER A 353 -53.41 -21.65 11.09
C SER A 353 -54.81 -21.28 11.54
N HIS A 354 -55.17 -21.69 12.76
CA HIS A 354 -56.45 -21.41 13.39
C HIS A 354 -56.76 -19.91 13.54
N GLN A 355 -55.73 -19.07 13.74
CA GLN A 355 -55.88 -17.61 13.90
C GLN A 355 -55.61 -16.83 12.60
N ARG A 356 -55.12 -17.49 11.54
CA ARG A 356 -54.70 -16.89 10.26
C ARG A 356 -53.75 -15.70 10.45
N VAL A 357 -52.80 -15.87 11.37
CA VAL A 357 -51.80 -14.85 11.69
C VAL A 357 -50.39 -15.33 11.40
N LEU A 358 -49.60 -14.44 10.80
CA LEU A 358 -48.20 -14.63 10.47
C LEU A 358 -47.35 -13.68 11.32
N ASP A 359 -46.34 -14.20 12.01
CA ASP A 359 -45.43 -13.38 12.80
C ASP A 359 -44.10 -13.19 12.05
N ILE A 360 -43.68 -11.93 11.90
CA ILE A 360 -42.43 -11.52 11.26
C ILE A 360 -41.58 -10.73 12.27
N ARG A 361 -40.31 -11.10 12.39
CA ARG A 361 -39.31 -10.34 13.15
C ARG A 361 -38.71 -9.26 12.25
N PRO A 362 -38.87 -7.96 12.56
CA PRO A 362 -38.33 -6.89 11.71
C PRO A 362 -36.80 -6.99 11.64
N ARG A 363 -36.24 -6.70 10.46
CA ARG A 363 -34.78 -6.71 10.25
C ARG A 363 -34.06 -5.58 11.01
N PHE A 364 -34.76 -4.48 11.27
CA PHE A 364 -34.25 -3.31 11.98
C PHE A 364 -35.25 -2.91 13.08
N GLU A 365 -34.78 -2.78 14.33
CA GLU A 365 -35.62 -2.38 15.48
C GLU A 365 -36.13 -0.93 15.35
N GLU A 366 -35.30 -0.04 14.80
CA GLU A 366 -35.67 1.33 14.44
C GLU A 366 -35.73 1.47 12.90
N GLY A 367 -36.87 1.14 12.31
CA GLY A 367 -37.06 1.27 10.87
C GLY A 367 -38.47 0.96 10.40
N VAL A 368 -38.96 1.83 9.50
CA VAL A 368 -40.19 1.76 8.67
C VAL A 368 -41.24 0.75 9.11
N LYS A 369 -42.35 1.27 9.65
CA LYS A 369 -43.53 0.45 9.97
C LYS A 369 -44.11 -0.18 8.70
N PRO A 370 -44.60 -1.42 8.75
CA PRO A 370 -45.33 -1.99 7.63
C PRO A 370 -46.60 -1.14 7.36
N PRO A 371 -47.05 -1.06 6.10
CA PRO A 371 -48.35 -0.47 5.79
C PRO A 371 -49.47 -1.16 6.56
N GLU A 372 -50.52 -0.44 6.95
CA GLU A 372 -51.64 -1.03 7.71
C GLU A 372 -52.31 -2.19 6.96
N LYS A 373 -52.41 -2.10 5.63
CA LYS A 373 -52.92 -3.16 4.74
C LYS A 373 -52.05 -3.25 3.49
N GLY A 374 -51.88 -4.46 2.95
CA GLY A 374 -50.96 -4.63 1.84
C GLY A 374 -50.75 -6.07 1.41
N VAL A 375 -49.59 -6.30 0.80
CA VAL A 375 -49.12 -7.62 0.38
C VAL A 375 -47.73 -7.91 0.95
N LEU A 376 -47.48 -9.18 1.25
CA LEU A 376 -46.20 -9.74 1.62
C LEU A 376 -45.60 -10.49 0.43
N SER A 377 -44.32 -10.27 0.13
CA SER A 377 -43.55 -11.02 -0.86
C SER A 377 -42.20 -11.45 -0.29
N ILE A 378 -41.52 -12.40 -0.93
CA ILE A 378 -40.14 -12.76 -0.56
C ILE A 378 -39.22 -11.56 -0.79
N ASP A 379 -38.46 -11.17 0.24
CA ASP A 379 -37.45 -10.12 0.12
C ASP A 379 -36.17 -10.67 -0.51
N LYS A 380 -35.87 -10.22 -1.74
CA LYS A 380 -34.64 -10.57 -2.46
C LYS A 380 -33.47 -9.64 -2.18
N SER A 381 -33.69 -8.53 -1.47
CA SER A 381 -32.71 -7.44 -1.39
C SER A 381 -31.37 -7.88 -0.78
N GLY A 382 -31.41 -8.80 0.19
CA GLY A 382 -30.21 -9.36 0.81
C GLY A 382 -29.42 -10.25 -0.15
N ASP A 383 -30.12 -11.14 -0.86
CA ASP A 383 -29.53 -12.02 -1.87
C ASP A 383 -28.99 -11.24 -3.06
N ASP A 384 -29.75 -10.29 -3.58
CA ASP A 384 -29.32 -9.39 -4.65
C ASP A 384 -28.01 -8.70 -4.28
N LYS A 385 -27.93 -8.14 -3.07
CA LYS A 385 -26.71 -7.46 -2.61
C LYS A 385 -25.53 -8.43 -2.47
N ARG A 386 -25.78 -9.66 -2.02
CA ARG A 386 -24.76 -10.71 -1.90
C ARG A 386 -24.25 -11.13 -3.27
N LEU A 387 -25.14 -11.36 -4.23
CA LEU A 387 -24.80 -11.71 -5.61
C LEU A 387 -24.07 -10.58 -6.34
N GLU A 388 -24.55 -9.33 -6.23
CA GLU A 388 -23.86 -8.14 -6.76
C GLU A 388 -22.41 -8.04 -6.27
N ARG A 389 -22.17 -8.31 -4.97
CA ARG A 389 -20.82 -8.29 -4.39
C ARG A 389 -19.93 -9.40 -4.96
N ARG A 390 -20.49 -10.60 -5.20
CA ARG A 390 -19.76 -11.70 -5.82
C ARG A 390 -19.42 -11.41 -7.29
N GLU A 391 -20.37 -10.87 -8.04
CA GLU A 391 -20.17 -10.45 -9.44
C GLU A 391 -19.09 -9.36 -9.55
N GLU A 392 -19.14 -8.36 -8.67
CA GLU A 392 -18.11 -7.32 -8.63
C GLU A 392 -16.73 -7.90 -8.32
N ALA A 393 -16.62 -8.78 -7.32
CA ALA A 393 -15.36 -9.44 -6.97
C ALA A 393 -14.82 -10.27 -8.14
N GLN A 394 -15.67 -11.09 -8.77
CA GLN A 394 -15.31 -11.90 -9.93
C GLN A 394 -14.80 -11.03 -11.08
N ARG A 395 -15.50 -9.93 -11.39
CA ARG A 395 -15.11 -8.99 -12.45
C ARG A 395 -13.76 -8.35 -12.19
N LEU A 396 -13.49 -7.92 -10.95
CA LEU A 396 -12.22 -7.30 -10.57
C LEU A 396 -11.05 -8.30 -10.70
N ILE A 397 -11.28 -9.56 -10.36
CA ILE A 397 -10.28 -10.64 -10.49
C ILE A 397 -10.03 -10.96 -11.96
N ALA A 398 -11.10 -11.17 -12.75
CA ALA A 398 -11.00 -11.50 -14.18
C ALA A 398 -10.31 -10.39 -14.99
N SER A 399 -10.47 -9.13 -14.59
CA SER A 399 -9.84 -7.99 -15.25
C SER A 399 -8.48 -7.57 -14.67
N ALA A 400 -7.92 -8.32 -13.71
CA ALA A 400 -6.69 -7.99 -12.97
C ALA A 400 -6.69 -6.59 -12.33
N GLN A 401 -7.87 -6.05 -12.02
CA GLN A 401 -8.05 -4.73 -11.39
C GLN A 401 -8.10 -4.81 -9.85
N ASN A 402 -8.12 -6.02 -9.30
CA ASN A 402 -8.01 -6.24 -7.86
C ASN A 402 -6.58 -5.94 -7.35
N PRO A 403 -6.39 -5.69 -6.04
CA PRO A 403 -5.06 -5.33 -5.49
C PRO A 403 -3.96 -6.39 -5.64
N MET A 404 -4.32 -7.64 -5.93
CA MET A 404 -3.39 -8.72 -6.26
C MET A 404 -3.65 -9.14 -7.73
N PRO A 405 -3.04 -8.46 -8.72
CA PRO A 405 -3.35 -8.67 -10.14
C PRO A 405 -3.18 -10.11 -10.62
N GLN A 406 -2.29 -10.88 -9.99
CA GLN A 406 -2.01 -12.27 -10.30
C GLN A 406 -3.01 -13.28 -9.72
N LEU A 407 -3.98 -12.84 -8.92
CA LEU A 407 -4.94 -13.71 -8.25
C LEU A 407 -5.76 -14.55 -9.25
N GLY A 408 -6.17 -13.96 -10.38
CA GLY A 408 -6.93 -14.69 -11.40
C GLY A 408 -6.14 -15.89 -11.93
N LEU A 409 -4.88 -15.68 -12.31
CA LEU A 409 -4.03 -16.74 -12.86
C LEU A 409 -3.70 -17.82 -11.82
N LEU A 410 -3.46 -17.43 -10.56
CA LEU A 410 -3.28 -18.37 -9.46
C LEU A 410 -4.48 -19.31 -9.27
N ILE A 411 -5.71 -18.77 -9.35
CA ILE A 411 -6.93 -19.55 -9.17
C ILE A 411 -7.19 -20.48 -10.36
N GLU A 412 -6.79 -20.06 -11.57
CA GLU A 412 -6.85 -20.88 -12.79
C GLU A 412 -5.69 -21.90 -12.90
N GLY A 413 -4.80 -21.95 -11.90
CA GLY A 413 -3.67 -22.91 -11.87
C GLY A 413 -2.49 -22.55 -12.78
N GLU A 414 -2.46 -21.32 -13.29
CA GLU A 414 -1.39 -20.83 -14.16
C GLU A 414 -0.17 -20.37 -13.35
N SER A 415 1.01 -20.45 -13.97
CA SER A 415 2.25 -20.00 -13.33
C SER A 415 2.30 -18.48 -13.21
N VAL A 416 2.74 -17.96 -12.06
CA VAL A 416 2.88 -16.52 -11.83
C VAL A 416 4.31 -16.17 -11.38
N PRO A 417 4.84 -14.99 -11.74
CA PRO A 417 6.15 -14.55 -11.28
C PRO A 417 6.18 -14.35 -9.75
N GLU A 418 7.24 -14.83 -9.12
CA GLU A 418 7.40 -14.72 -7.67
C GLU A 418 7.89 -13.33 -7.23
N ARG A 419 7.25 -12.78 -6.18
CA ARG A 419 7.66 -11.52 -5.57
C ARG A 419 8.92 -11.73 -4.74
N ARG A 420 9.97 -10.94 -4.99
CA ARG A 420 11.10 -10.87 -4.05
C ARG A 420 10.64 -10.23 -2.74
N ARG A 421 10.89 -10.92 -1.62
CA ARG A 421 10.65 -10.40 -0.27
C ARG A 421 11.81 -10.72 0.65
N ARG A 422 11.86 -10.02 1.78
CA ARG A 422 12.74 -10.39 2.88
C ARG A 422 12.13 -11.60 3.58
N GLN A 423 12.97 -12.55 3.97
CA GLN A 423 12.53 -13.62 4.85
C GLN A 423 12.34 -13.06 6.25
N GLU A 424 11.12 -13.17 6.76
CA GLU A 424 10.75 -12.68 8.06
C GLU A 424 10.92 -13.76 9.11
N LYS A 425 11.48 -13.36 10.26
CA LYS A 425 11.63 -14.26 11.40
C LYS A 425 10.27 -14.59 11.99
N VAL A 426 10.07 -15.87 12.25
CA VAL A 426 8.80 -16.40 12.73
C VAL A 426 8.57 -16.12 14.22
N LEU A 427 9.56 -16.43 15.04
CA LEU A 427 9.42 -16.42 16.50
C LEU A 427 9.87 -15.07 17.07
N THR A 428 8.96 -14.41 17.79
CA THR A 428 9.21 -13.26 18.65
C THR A 428 8.74 -13.56 20.07
N PRO A 429 9.18 -12.80 21.09
CA PRO A 429 8.74 -13.00 22.47
C PRO A 429 7.21 -13.01 22.62
N ALA A 430 6.52 -12.12 21.90
CA ALA A 430 5.05 -12.05 21.90
C ALA A 430 4.39 -13.30 21.31
N VAL A 431 4.99 -13.90 20.28
CA VAL A 431 4.51 -15.18 19.71
C VAL A 431 4.66 -16.32 20.72
N LEU A 432 5.80 -16.40 21.41
CA LEU A 432 6.05 -17.46 22.40
C LEU A 432 5.06 -17.40 23.56
N GLU A 433 4.67 -16.19 23.99
CA GLU A 433 3.65 -15.98 25.01
C GLU A 433 2.27 -16.55 24.60
N ILE A 434 1.86 -16.37 23.35
CA ILE A 434 0.59 -16.91 22.81
C ILE A 434 0.54 -18.44 22.87
N PHE A 435 1.68 -19.09 22.60
CA PHE A 435 1.76 -20.55 22.67
C PHE A 435 1.88 -21.06 24.12
N GLY A 436 2.29 -20.21 25.06
CA GLY A 436 2.61 -20.60 26.43
C GLY A 436 3.93 -21.38 26.52
N GLY A 437 4.85 -21.13 25.60
CA GLY A 437 6.07 -21.91 25.40
C GLY A 437 6.44 -22.03 23.93
N ASN A 438 7.21 -23.07 23.59
CA ASN A 438 7.59 -23.32 22.20
C ASN A 438 6.42 -23.95 21.42
N PRO A 439 6.04 -23.40 20.24
CA PRO A 439 5.08 -24.04 19.36
C PRO A 439 5.63 -25.39 18.86
N THR A 440 4.72 -26.28 18.48
CA THR A 440 5.12 -27.53 17.78
C THR A 440 5.77 -27.21 16.44
N GLU A 441 6.60 -28.12 15.93
CA GLU A 441 7.30 -27.91 14.65
C GLU A 441 6.34 -27.65 13.49
N LYS A 442 5.19 -28.33 13.45
CA LYS A 442 4.14 -28.09 12.45
C LYS A 442 3.53 -26.70 12.56
N GLN A 443 3.32 -26.19 13.78
CA GLN A 443 2.81 -24.84 13.99
C GLN A 443 3.86 -23.79 13.61
N ARG A 444 5.13 -24.01 13.96
CA ARG A 444 6.25 -23.15 13.54
C ARG A 444 6.35 -23.08 12.01
N ARG A 445 6.33 -24.23 11.34
CA ARG A 445 6.36 -24.31 9.87
C ARG A 445 5.15 -23.62 9.24
N ALA A 446 3.96 -23.77 9.82
CA ALA A 446 2.76 -23.07 9.34
C ALA A 446 2.91 -21.55 9.44
N LEU A 447 3.49 -21.03 10.53
CA LEU A 447 3.79 -19.60 10.68
C LEU A 447 4.86 -19.15 9.66
N GLU A 448 5.90 -19.95 9.45
CA GLU A 448 6.97 -19.66 8.50
C GLU A 448 6.45 -19.54 7.07
N ILE A 449 5.64 -20.51 6.64
CA ILE A 449 5.02 -20.50 5.32
C ILE A 449 4.10 -19.29 5.20
N ALA A 450 3.21 -19.06 6.15
CA ALA A 450 2.26 -17.94 6.05
C ALA A 450 2.92 -16.55 6.05
N LEU A 451 4.05 -16.36 6.77
CA LEU A 451 4.75 -15.07 6.79
C LEU A 451 5.60 -14.84 5.53
N ASN A 452 6.16 -15.90 4.95
CA ASN A 452 7.13 -15.81 3.88
C ASN A 452 6.56 -16.12 2.48
N THR A 453 5.33 -16.63 2.40
CA THR A 453 4.63 -16.82 1.12
C THR A 453 4.15 -15.45 0.60
N PRO A 454 4.46 -15.07 -0.66
CA PRO A 454 4.22 -13.72 -1.16
C PRO A 454 2.76 -13.41 -1.47
N ASP A 455 1.94 -14.43 -1.69
CA ASP A 455 0.58 -14.36 -2.22
C ASP A 455 -0.43 -15.11 -1.33
N ILE A 456 -0.51 -16.44 -1.42
CA ILE A 456 -1.55 -17.26 -0.80
C ILE A 456 -0.90 -18.46 -0.10
N ALA A 457 -1.08 -18.53 1.23
CA ALA A 457 -0.71 -19.70 2.02
C ALA A 457 -1.96 -20.47 2.43
N LEU A 458 -2.00 -21.77 2.15
CA LEU A 458 -3.03 -22.68 2.64
C LEU A 458 -2.51 -23.46 3.84
N ILE A 459 -3.16 -23.30 5.00
CA ILE A 459 -2.84 -24.06 6.22
C ILE A 459 -4.01 -24.98 6.53
N GLN A 460 -3.77 -26.29 6.48
CA GLN A 460 -4.73 -27.31 6.89
C GLN A 460 -4.39 -27.85 8.28
N GLY A 461 -5.40 -28.03 9.12
CA GLY A 461 -5.25 -28.67 10.42
C GLY A 461 -6.52 -29.40 10.84
N PRO A 462 -6.44 -30.64 11.36
CA PRO A 462 -7.55 -31.33 12.02
C PRO A 462 -8.14 -30.55 13.21
N PRO A 463 -9.33 -30.91 13.73
CA PRO A 463 -9.86 -30.35 14.97
C PRO A 463 -8.85 -30.48 16.13
N GLY A 464 -8.77 -29.48 17.01
CA GLY A 464 -7.88 -29.51 18.18
C GLY A 464 -6.40 -29.17 17.94
N THR A 465 -5.92 -29.01 16.71
CA THR A 465 -4.48 -28.76 16.43
C THR A 465 -3.97 -27.34 16.73
N GLY A 466 -4.76 -26.52 17.40
CA GLY A 466 -4.37 -25.17 17.78
C GLY A 466 -4.38 -24.15 16.62
N LYS A 467 -5.18 -24.37 15.57
CA LYS A 467 -5.37 -23.44 14.44
C LYS A 467 -5.59 -21.99 14.89
N THR A 468 -6.42 -21.80 15.92
CA THR A 468 -6.67 -20.46 16.49
C THR A 468 -5.41 -19.82 17.06
N LYS A 469 -4.55 -20.57 17.75
CA LYS A 469 -3.26 -20.04 18.26
C LYS A 469 -2.33 -19.62 17.12
N VAL A 470 -2.30 -20.39 16.02
CA VAL A 470 -1.54 -20.04 14.81
C VAL A 470 -2.06 -18.74 14.19
N ILE A 471 -3.38 -18.58 14.06
CA ILE A 471 -4.00 -17.34 13.54
C ILE A 471 -3.64 -16.14 14.44
N THR A 472 -3.78 -16.28 15.76
CA THR A 472 -3.45 -15.20 16.70
C THR A 472 -1.97 -14.82 16.63
N ALA A 473 -1.07 -15.81 16.54
CA ALA A 473 0.36 -15.57 16.40
C ALA A 473 0.72 -14.88 15.07
N LEU A 474 0.07 -15.25 13.96
CA LEU A 474 0.25 -14.57 12.67
C LEU A 474 -0.17 -13.11 12.74
N GLN A 475 -1.32 -12.80 13.34
CA GLN A 475 -1.79 -11.43 13.48
C GLN A 475 -0.81 -10.56 14.28
N VAL A 476 -0.25 -11.09 15.36
CA VAL A 476 0.77 -10.39 16.15
C VAL A 476 2.04 -10.18 15.34
N ARG A 477 2.52 -11.19 14.61
CA ARG A 477 3.71 -11.03 13.75
C ARG A 477 3.50 -10.03 12.62
N LEU A 478 2.37 -10.08 11.93
CA LEU A 478 2.03 -9.13 10.87
C LEU A 478 2.00 -7.69 11.42
N ALA A 479 1.40 -7.50 12.59
CA ALA A 479 1.39 -6.20 13.25
C ALA A 479 2.79 -5.71 13.64
N GLU A 480 3.65 -6.58 14.17
CA GLU A 480 5.05 -6.27 14.49
C GLU A 480 5.88 -5.91 13.24
N LEU A 481 5.53 -6.44 12.06
CA LEU A 481 6.23 -6.17 10.80
C LEU A 481 5.82 -4.84 10.14
N ASP A 482 4.60 -4.39 10.40
CA ASP A 482 4.02 -3.24 9.70
C ASP A 482 4.48 -1.89 10.24
N ASP A 483 5.06 -1.79 11.45
CA ASP A 483 5.81 -0.64 12.02
C ASP A 483 5.27 0.80 11.75
N MET A 484 3.98 0.93 11.42
CA MET A 484 3.33 2.18 11.01
C MET A 484 2.39 2.67 12.11
N ASP A 485 2.40 3.99 12.35
CA ASP A 485 1.56 4.69 13.34
C ASP A 485 0.03 4.62 13.07
N ILE A 486 -0.43 3.82 12.08
CA ILE A 486 -1.83 3.63 11.72
C ILE A 486 -2.25 2.20 12.11
N ILE A 487 -2.87 2.07 13.28
CA ILE A 487 -3.20 0.78 13.90
C ILE A 487 -4.53 0.19 13.39
N SER A 488 -5.37 0.96 12.66
CA SER A 488 -6.69 0.50 12.21
C SER A 488 -6.71 0.06 10.73
N GLY A 489 -7.34 -1.10 10.48
CA GLY A 489 -7.77 -1.52 9.14
C GLY A 489 -6.75 -2.24 8.25
N GLN A 490 -5.59 -2.66 8.78
CA GLN A 490 -4.53 -3.30 7.96
C GLN A 490 -4.75 -4.80 7.69
N THR A 491 -5.35 -5.52 8.65
CA THR A 491 -5.58 -6.97 8.54
C THR A 491 -7.07 -7.26 8.59
N LEU A 492 -7.59 -7.86 7.51
CA LEU A 492 -8.97 -8.37 7.46
C LEU A 492 -8.99 -9.83 7.91
N LEU A 493 -9.73 -10.11 9.00
CA LEU A 493 -10.06 -11.47 9.40
C LEU A 493 -11.51 -11.77 9.01
N THR A 494 -11.72 -12.82 8.22
CA THR A 494 -13.04 -13.24 7.74
C THR A 494 -13.26 -14.74 7.98
N SER A 495 -14.51 -15.14 8.14
CA SER A 495 -14.95 -16.54 8.18
C SER A 495 -16.38 -16.64 7.66
N TYR A 496 -16.73 -17.82 7.15
CA TYR A 496 -18.10 -18.12 6.71
C TYR A 496 -19.09 -18.11 7.87
N GLN A 497 -18.69 -18.62 9.05
CA GLN A 497 -19.52 -18.67 10.25
C GLN A 497 -19.16 -17.54 11.22
N HIS A 498 -20.17 -16.84 11.73
CA HIS A 498 -19.99 -15.74 12.70
C HIS A 498 -19.26 -16.19 13.97
N ASP A 499 -19.58 -17.37 14.51
CA ASP A 499 -18.99 -17.87 15.76
C ASP A 499 -17.48 -18.14 15.62
N ALA A 500 -17.02 -18.51 14.41
CA ALA A 500 -15.59 -18.69 14.13
C ALA A 500 -14.85 -17.35 14.09
N VAL A 501 -15.49 -16.28 13.60
CA VAL A 501 -14.96 -14.92 13.67
C VAL A 501 -14.87 -14.47 15.12
N GLU A 502 -15.90 -14.69 15.93
CA GLU A 502 -15.91 -14.27 17.34
C GLU A 502 -14.87 -15.02 18.17
N ASN A 503 -14.71 -16.33 17.97
CA ASN A 503 -13.69 -17.13 18.65
C ASN A 503 -12.26 -16.71 18.31
N ALA A 504 -12.02 -16.27 17.07
CA ALA A 504 -10.72 -15.76 16.66
C ALA A 504 -10.52 -14.31 17.15
N ALA A 505 -11.47 -13.42 16.89
CA ALA A 505 -11.42 -11.99 17.23
C ALA A 505 -11.36 -11.72 18.74
N SER A 506 -12.08 -12.49 19.57
CA SER A 506 -12.05 -12.37 21.03
C SER A 506 -10.68 -12.73 21.63
N ARG A 507 -9.88 -13.53 20.93
CA ARG A 507 -8.51 -13.91 21.31
C ARG A 507 -7.45 -13.04 20.65
N THR A 508 -7.84 -12.25 19.64
CA THR A 508 -6.96 -11.31 18.97
C THR A 508 -6.77 -10.05 19.82
N ARG A 509 -5.54 -9.84 20.30
CA ARG A 509 -5.10 -8.56 20.88
C ARG A 509 -3.90 -8.08 20.08
N VAL A 510 -4.12 -7.15 19.16
CA VAL A 510 -3.04 -6.54 18.38
C VAL A 510 -2.66 -5.23 19.07
N PHE A 511 -1.41 -5.12 19.53
CA PHE A 511 -0.93 -4.01 20.37
C PHE A 511 -1.80 -3.72 21.60
N GLY A 512 -2.47 -4.76 22.13
CA GLY A 512 -3.38 -4.66 23.25
C GLY A 512 -4.78 -4.14 22.91
N LEU A 513 -5.08 -3.84 21.64
CA LEU A 513 -6.41 -3.42 21.18
C LEU A 513 -7.23 -4.62 20.69
N PRO A 514 -8.56 -4.64 20.94
CA PRO A 514 -9.45 -5.66 20.41
C PRO A 514 -9.71 -5.45 18.90
N ALA A 515 -10.05 -6.53 18.20
CA ALA A 515 -10.45 -6.45 16.79
C ALA A 515 -11.79 -5.71 16.63
N ILE A 516 -11.91 -4.84 15.62
CA ILE A 516 -13.16 -4.16 15.28
C ILE A 516 -13.99 -5.07 14.37
N LYS A 517 -15.18 -5.49 14.84
CA LYS A 517 -16.12 -6.30 14.06
C LYS A 517 -16.85 -5.42 13.05
N VAL A 518 -16.75 -5.75 11.76
CA VAL A 518 -17.54 -5.13 10.70
C VAL A 518 -18.64 -6.13 10.29
N GLY A 519 -19.87 -5.87 10.72
CA GLY A 519 -21.03 -6.71 10.42
C GLY A 519 -21.93 -6.93 11.64
N ARG A 520 -23.24 -6.94 11.42
CA ARG A 520 -24.27 -7.16 12.44
C ARG A 520 -24.72 -8.63 12.39
N ARG A 521 -24.97 -9.26 13.53
CA ARG A 521 -25.79 -10.48 13.57
C ARG A 521 -27.23 -10.06 13.28
N ARG A 522 -28.02 -10.88 12.58
CA ARG A 522 -29.47 -10.64 12.42
C ARG A 522 -30.09 -10.51 13.83
N GLY A 523 -30.65 -9.33 14.15
CA GLY A 523 -31.25 -9.04 15.46
C GLY A 523 -30.32 -8.53 16.58
N GLN A 524 -29.06 -8.14 16.29
CA GLN A 524 -28.20 -7.45 17.27
C GLN A 524 -28.31 -5.92 17.14
N SER A 525 -28.49 -5.25 18.27
CA SER A 525 -28.50 -3.78 18.36
C SER A 525 -27.09 -3.21 18.16
N GLU A 526 -26.99 -1.91 17.84
CA GLU A 526 -25.69 -1.23 17.67
C GLU A 526 -24.86 -1.22 18.98
N ALA A 527 -25.54 -1.32 20.12
CA ALA A 527 -24.95 -1.49 21.44
C ALA A 527 -24.27 -2.87 21.61
N ASP A 528 -24.84 -3.95 21.06
CA ASP A 528 -24.31 -5.31 21.21
C ASP A 528 -23.03 -5.55 20.39
N ALA A 529 -22.90 -4.88 19.23
CA ALA A 529 -21.69 -4.95 18.41
C ALA A 529 -20.53 -4.12 19.02
N MET A 530 -20.85 -3.07 19.78
CA MET A 530 -19.89 -2.27 20.55
C MET A 530 -19.50 -2.90 21.89
N ASP A 531 -20.23 -3.92 22.37
CA ASP A 531 -20.06 -4.53 23.68
C ASP A 531 -18.66 -5.16 23.87
N GLY A 532 -18.07 -5.76 22.83
CA GLY A 532 -16.72 -6.34 22.94
C GLY A 532 -15.62 -5.30 23.21
N PHE A 533 -15.72 -4.12 22.58
CA PHE A 533 -14.80 -3.01 22.80
C PHE A 533 -15.03 -2.35 24.17
N GLU A 534 -16.30 -2.18 24.53
CA GLU A 534 -16.72 -1.59 25.80
C GLU A 534 -16.33 -2.48 26.99
N LYS A 535 -16.50 -3.79 26.86
CA LYS A 535 -16.04 -4.80 27.83
C LYS A 535 -14.53 -4.75 28.00
N TRP A 536 -13.77 -4.76 26.90
CA TRP A 536 -12.30 -4.60 26.95
C TRP A 536 -11.90 -3.29 27.63
N ARG A 537 -12.60 -2.18 27.33
CA ARG A 537 -12.34 -0.86 27.93
C ARG A 537 -12.53 -0.92 29.44
N ARG A 538 -13.63 -1.51 29.92
CA ARG A 538 -13.89 -1.70 31.35
C ARG A 538 -12.84 -2.59 32.01
N GLU A 539 -12.57 -3.76 31.45
CA GLU A 539 -11.53 -4.68 31.96
C GLU A 539 -10.16 -4.00 32.07
N ARG A 540 -9.79 -3.18 31.08
CA ARG A 540 -8.51 -2.45 31.07
C ARG A 540 -8.49 -1.33 32.10
N VAL A 541 -9.58 -0.58 32.23
CA VAL A 541 -9.75 0.45 33.27
C VAL A 541 -9.64 -0.18 34.66
N ASP A 542 -10.31 -1.31 34.89
CA ASP A 542 -10.30 -2.00 36.17
C ASP A 542 -8.92 -2.59 36.48
N ALA A 543 -8.24 -3.17 35.49
CA ALA A 543 -6.87 -3.65 35.65
C ALA A 543 -5.88 -2.51 35.98
N VAL A 544 -6.03 -1.34 35.34
CA VAL A 544 -5.21 -0.16 35.64
C VAL A 544 -5.53 0.40 37.03
N ARG A 545 -6.81 0.46 37.42
CA ARG A 545 -7.24 0.86 38.77
C ARG A 545 -6.69 -0.09 39.83
N ALA A 546 -6.76 -1.39 39.60
CA ALA A 546 -6.22 -2.40 40.51
C ALA A 546 -4.69 -2.32 40.59
N ALA A 547 -4.00 -2.05 39.48
CA ALA A 547 -2.56 -1.81 39.49
C ALA A 547 -2.20 -0.53 40.26
N LEU A 548 -2.93 0.58 40.05
CA LEU A 548 -2.77 1.83 40.78
C LEU A 548 -3.02 1.67 42.27
N ALA A 549 -4.05 0.91 42.66
CA ALA A 549 -4.37 0.64 44.07
C ALA A 549 -3.29 -0.19 44.80
N ARG A 550 -2.48 -0.96 44.05
CA ARG A 550 -1.34 -1.72 44.59
C ARG A 550 -0.05 -0.91 44.67
N VAL A 551 -0.02 0.27 44.06
CA VAL A 551 1.11 1.21 44.19
C VAL A 551 0.84 2.06 45.42
N SER A 552 1.68 1.92 46.45
CA SER A 552 1.61 2.80 47.61
C SER A 552 1.86 4.24 47.16
N GLU A 553 1.07 5.21 47.67
CA GLU A 553 1.38 6.63 47.47
C GLU A 553 2.78 6.90 48.02
N ARG A 554 3.75 7.10 47.13
CA ARG A 554 5.10 7.49 47.50
C ARG A 554 5.26 8.98 47.21
N PRO A 555 5.95 9.74 48.06
CA PRO A 555 6.30 11.11 47.74
C PRO A 555 7.02 11.18 46.39
N VAL A 556 6.63 12.11 45.52
CA VAL A 556 7.20 12.32 44.18
C VAL A 556 8.74 12.41 44.21
N SER A 557 9.30 12.90 45.33
CA SER A 557 10.73 12.99 45.61
C SER A 557 11.46 11.65 45.62
N GLU A 558 10.80 10.56 46.04
CA GLU A 558 11.39 9.23 46.14
C GLU A 558 11.46 8.53 44.76
N VAL A 559 10.44 8.77 43.92
CA VAL A 559 10.40 8.31 42.52
C VAL A 559 11.45 9.04 41.70
N LEU A 560 11.60 10.36 41.88
CA LEU A 560 12.64 11.16 41.22
C LEU A 560 14.07 10.70 41.59
N ARG A 561 14.33 10.35 42.86
CA ARG A 561 15.63 9.80 43.29
C ARG A 561 15.95 8.46 42.62
N ARG A 562 14.96 7.59 42.44
CA ARG A 562 15.16 6.32 41.72
C ARG A 562 15.32 6.50 40.21
N CYS A 563 14.60 7.44 39.60
CA CYS A 563 14.81 7.77 38.19
C CYS A 563 16.20 8.36 37.93
N ALA A 564 16.79 9.05 38.91
CA ALA A 564 18.15 9.58 38.83
C ALA A 564 19.25 8.51 38.98
N THR A 565 18.96 7.37 39.61
CA THR A 565 19.92 6.26 39.81
C THR A 565 19.87 5.16 38.74
N VAL A 566 18.92 5.21 37.80
CA VAL A 566 18.92 4.35 36.60
C VAL A 566 20.02 4.83 35.65
N PRO A 567 20.98 3.97 35.23
CA PRO A 567 22.03 4.38 34.30
C PRO A 567 21.45 4.96 33.00
N ARG A 568 22.09 6.04 32.51
CA ARG A 568 21.70 6.82 31.32
C ARG A 568 21.58 6.09 29.96
N PRO A 569 21.99 4.82 29.70
CA PRO A 569 21.90 4.27 28.33
C PRO A 569 20.47 4.07 27.80
N MET A 570 19.43 4.02 28.66
CA MET A 570 18.05 3.75 28.23
C MET A 570 17.24 5.01 27.81
N TRP A 571 17.64 6.21 28.23
CA TRP A 571 16.88 7.43 27.95
C TRP A 571 17.06 7.96 26.52
N GLY A 572 18.13 7.57 25.83
CA GLY A 572 18.42 7.99 24.46
C GLY A 572 17.43 7.47 23.40
N ARG A 573 16.69 6.39 23.68
CA ARG A 573 15.69 5.82 22.77
C ARG A 573 14.28 6.38 22.98
N LEU A 574 13.90 6.68 24.23
CA LEU A 574 12.59 7.25 24.57
C LEU A 574 12.50 8.75 24.26
N ALA A 575 13.58 9.52 24.45
CA ALA A 575 13.59 10.97 24.19
C ALA A 575 13.40 11.34 22.70
N ARG A 576 13.72 10.42 21.76
CA ARG A 576 13.46 10.63 20.32
C ARG A 576 11.98 10.41 19.96
N ARG A 577 11.23 9.63 20.75
CA ARG A 577 9.79 9.37 20.53
C ARG A 577 8.91 10.50 21.07
N ALA A 578 9.29 11.12 22.19
CA ALA A 578 8.49 12.19 22.81
C ALA A 578 8.51 13.54 22.05
N ARG A 579 9.58 13.85 21.29
CA ARG A 579 9.68 15.12 20.53
C ARG A 579 8.80 15.20 19.27
N ARG A 580 8.01 14.17 18.96
CA ARG A 580 7.09 14.14 17.82
C ARG A 580 5.60 14.24 18.20
N CYS A 581 5.29 14.41 19.48
CA CYS A 581 3.91 14.62 19.93
C CYS A 581 3.55 16.12 19.90
N PRO A 582 2.55 16.57 19.12
CA PRO A 582 2.13 17.98 19.05
C PRO A 582 1.61 18.53 20.39
N CYS A 583 1.24 17.65 21.33
CA CYS A 583 0.67 18.00 22.62
C CYS A 583 1.72 18.59 23.59
N CYS A 584 3.01 18.28 23.41
CA CYS A 584 4.07 18.72 24.34
C CYS A 584 4.50 20.19 24.15
N ALA A 585 4.14 20.85 23.05
CA ALA A 585 4.53 22.23 22.78
C ALA A 585 3.77 23.29 23.60
N ARG A 586 2.77 22.90 24.40
CA ARG A 586 1.92 23.83 25.18
C ARG A 586 2.01 23.69 26.70
N CYS A 587 2.96 22.92 27.25
CA CYS A 587 3.09 22.79 28.70
C CYS A 587 4.18 23.76 29.23
N PRO A 588 3.84 24.78 30.04
CA PRO A 588 4.81 25.77 30.52
C PRO A 588 5.77 25.27 31.61
N SER A 589 5.58 24.05 32.14
CA SER A 589 6.27 23.56 33.33
C SER A 589 7.65 22.93 33.11
N TRP A 590 8.26 23.12 31.93
CA TRP A 590 9.57 22.56 31.58
C TRP A 590 10.53 23.63 31.00
N ARG A 591 10.57 24.81 31.61
CA ARG A 591 11.71 25.73 31.47
C ARG A 591 12.57 25.72 32.71
#